data_AF-A0A2C5XQ05-F1
#
_entry.id   AF-A0A2C5XQ05-F1
#
_cell.length_a   1.000
_cell.length_b   1.000
_cell.length_c   1.000
_cell.angle_alpha   90.00
_cell.angle_beta   90.00
_cell.angle_gamma   90.00
#
_symmetry.space_group_name_H-M   'P 1'
#
loop_
_entity.id
_entity.type
_entity.pdbx_description
1 polymer ?
#
loop_
_entity_poly.entity_id
_entity_poly.type
_entity_poly.pdbx_seq_one_letter_code
_entity_poly.pdbx_strand_id
1 'polypeptide(L)'
;MSLRPLVIATVQAALLGALSNVLAQLLAAEGSKGVNWIPVLQFLLFSIISTPPNYLWQEFLESTYPAHPRKNKGSLSVYNTIAKFILDQTIGAVVNTLLFSLFIHALQDAMATAPRVTSLPAAVAYFLRPGAVDVGRVDPLKPTTRIMAARIHRVTLFKLPKPADQQKLIDRYKTLLSTNTRVRNPTYLRTKRSPSTTVHLRSSIPANEMRKTPKQNGKPYILSLVAGVTEDDSRRDGFTVVSKTEFAAMDDMRYYDDECEAHAKLKAFANKELTVEGVLTAFFTPAVEGGAAQ
;
A
#
# COMPACT_ATOMS: atom_id res chain seq x y z
N MET A 1 2.92 -41.55 -2.09
CA MET A 1 3.47 -40.22 -2.42
C MET A 1 4.99 -40.29 -2.32
N SER A 2 5.74 -39.87 -3.35
CA SER A 2 7.21 -39.85 -3.26
C SER A 2 7.65 -38.48 -2.77
N LEU A 3 8.29 -38.42 -1.60
CA LEU A 3 8.74 -37.16 -0.99
C LEU A 3 9.79 -36.44 -1.85
N ARG A 4 10.55 -37.21 -2.64
CA ARG A 4 11.73 -36.71 -3.37
C ARG A 4 11.39 -35.82 -4.57
N PRO A 5 10.46 -36.18 -5.48
CA PRO A 5 10.00 -35.28 -6.55
C PRO A 5 9.41 -33.97 -6.04
N LEU A 6 8.63 -34.01 -4.95
CA LEU A 6 8.05 -32.81 -4.33
C LEU A 6 9.13 -31.83 -3.87
N VAL A 7 10.14 -32.33 -3.15
CA VAL A 7 11.25 -31.51 -2.67
C VAL A 7 12.04 -30.92 -3.85
N ILE A 8 12.31 -31.72 -4.87
CA ILE A 8 13.03 -31.26 -6.07
C ILE A 8 12.25 -30.14 -6.77
N ALA A 9 10.94 -30.33 -7.00
CA ALA A 9 10.09 -29.33 -7.63
C ALA A 9 10.07 -28.03 -6.82
N THR A 10 9.99 -28.12 -5.50
CA THR A 10 9.98 -26.97 -4.59
C THR A 10 11.30 -26.19 -4.65
N VAL A 11 12.44 -26.89 -4.61
CA VAL A 11 13.76 -26.26 -4.72
C VAL A 11 13.95 -25.62 -6.09
N GLN A 12 13.58 -26.30 -7.17
CA GLN A 12 13.66 -25.77 -8.53
C GLN A 12 12.82 -24.50 -8.69
N ALA A 13 11.56 -24.52 -8.22
CA ALA A 13 10.67 -23.37 -8.28
C ALA A 13 11.22 -22.18 -7.47
N ALA A 14 11.74 -22.42 -6.26
CA ALA A 14 12.31 -21.37 -5.42
C ALA A 14 13.55 -20.72 -6.07
N LEU A 15 14.43 -21.52 -6.67
CA LEU A 15 15.61 -21.01 -7.37
C LEU A 15 15.23 -20.20 -8.62
N LEU A 16 14.30 -20.72 -9.44
CA LEU A 16 13.83 -20.02 -10.63
C LEU A 16 13.11 -18.72 -10.27
N GLY A 17 12.27 -18.71 -9.24
CA GLY A 17 11.59 -17.52 -8.75
C GLY A 17 12.55 -16.45 -8.24
N ALA A 18 13.57 -16.85 -7.47
CA ALA A 18 14.60 -15.94 -6.98
C ALA A 18 15.42 -15.33 -8.13
N LEU A 19 15.88 -16.15 -9.08
CA LEU A 19 16.62 -15.69 -10.25
C LEU A 19 15.78 -14.75 -11.12
N SER A 20 14.51 -15.08 -11.36
CA SER A 20 13.59 -14.23 -12.13
C SER A 20 13.42 -12.86 -11.48
N ASN A 21 13.26 -12.80 -10.15
CA ASN A 21 13.15 -11.54 -9.43
C ASN A 21 14.43 -10.70 -9.54
N VAL A 22 15.61 -11.32 -9.38
CA VAL A 22 16.90 -10.64 -9.56
C VAL A 22 17.04 -10.07 -10.97
N LEU A 23 16.75 -10.86 -12.00
CA LEU A 23 16.79 -10.41 -13.39
C LEU A 23 15.83 -9.25 -13.65
N ALA A 24 14.61 -9.31 -13.12
CA ALA A 24 13.63 -8.24 -13.23
C ALA A 24 14.15 -6.93 -12.62
N GLN A 25 14.80 -7.00 -11.46
CA GLN A 25 15.40 -5.82 -10.83
C GLN A 25 16.58 -5.26 -11.64
N LEU A 26 17.39 -6.12 -12.25
CA LEU A 26 18.51 -5.69 -13.10
C LEU A 26 18.02 -5.00 -14.38
N LEU A 27 16.95 -5.50 -14.99
CA LEU A 27 16.36 -4.90 -16.19
C LEU A 27 15.61 -3.59 -15.88
N ALA A 28 15.00 -3.47 -14.70
CA ALA A 28 14.26 -2.29 -14.29
C ALA A 28 15.16 -1.15 -13.77
N ALA A 29 16.43 -1.41 -13.51
CA ALA A 29 17.34 -0.41 -12.95
C ALA A 29 18.00 0.45 -14.04
N GLU A 30 17.57 1.71 -14.18
CA GLU A 30 18.40 2.74 -14.81
C GLU A 30 19.53 3.14 -13.84
N GLY A 31 20.69 2.50 -13.98
CA GLY A 31 21.91 2.75 -13.19
C GLY A 31 22.26 1.67 -12.14
N SER A 32 23.36 1.87 -11.40
CA SER A 32 23.93 0.86 -10.47
C SER A 32 23.32 0.88 -9.06
N LYS A 33 21.99 0.76 -8.95
CA LYS A 33 21.29 0.81 -7.63
C LYS A 33 21.36 -0.49 -6.81
N GLY A 34 22.01 -1.54 -7.33
CA GLY A 34 22.17 -2.85 -6.68
C GLY A 34 20.85 -3.61 -6.50
N VAL A 35 20.94 -4.94 -6.35
CA VAL A 35 19.78 -5.82 -6.13
C VAL A 35 19.23 -5.64 -4.73
N ASN A 36 17.93 -5.40 -4.58
CA ASN A 36 17.25 -5.43 -3.30
C ASN A 36 16.87 -6.88 -2.96
N TRP A 37 17.44 -7.42 -1.89
CA TRP A 37 17.27 -8.82 -1.50
C TRP A 37 15.99 -9.08 -0.70
N ILE A 38 15.33 -8.05 -0.16
CA ILE A 38 14.08 -8.24 0.60
C ILE A 38 12.98 -8.83 -0.30
N PRO A 39 12.65 -8.27 -1.48
CA PRO A 39 11.68 -8.88 -2.39
C PRO A 39 12.09 -10.29 -2.85
N VAL A 40 13.38 -10.51 -3.11
CA VAL A 40 13.89 -11.83 -3.54
C VAL A 40 13.58 -12.89 -2.49
N LEU A 41 13.84 -12.61 -1.21
CA LEU A 41 13.55 -13.51 -0.11
C LEU A 41 12.04 -13.72 0.10
N GLN A 42 11.22 -12.68 -0.08
CA GLN A 42 9.75 -12.80 -0.03
C GLN A 42 9.21 -13.75 -1.11
N PHE A 43 9.70 -13.62 -2.35
CA PHE A 43 9.33 -14.53 -3.45
C PHE A 43 9.87 -15.95 -3.26
N LEU A 44 11.06 -16.09 -2.68
CA LEU A 44 11.61 -17.40 -2.31
C LEU A 44 10.75 -18.10 -1.25
N LEU A 45 10.33 -17.39 -0.20
CA LEU A 45 9.41 -17.90 0.81
C LEU A 45 8.05 -18.27 0.21
N PHE A 46 7.50 -17.41 -0.66
CA PHE A 46 6.27 -17.71 -1.38
C PHE A 46 6.40 -19.02 -2.19
N SER A 47 7.50 -19.19 -2.91
CA SER A 47 7.74 -20.38 -3.74
C SER A 47 7.84 -21.65 -2.88
N ILE A 48 8.54 -21.58 -1.74
CA ILE A 48 8.66 -22.70 -0.80
C ILE A 48 7.28 -23.12 -0.26
N ILE A 49 6.40 -22.15 0.01
CA ILE A 49 5.09 -22.40 0.63
C ILE A 49 4.04 -22.81 -0.42
N SER A 50 4.06 -22.20 -1.61
CA SER A 50 3.04 -22.41 -2.65
C SER A 50 3.31 -23.60 -3.55
N THR A 51 4.56 -24.01 -3.74
CA THR A 51 4.90 -25.11 -4.65
C THR A 51 4.37 -26.46 -4.18
N PRO A 52 4.45 -26.83 -2.88
CA PRO A 52 3.95 -28.14 -2.46
C PRO A 52 2.44 -28.35 -2.66
N PRO A 53 1.55 -27.40 -2.28
CA PRO A 53 0.12 -27.49 -2.59
C PRO A 53 -0.16 -27.54 -4.10
N ASN A 54 0.58 -26.76 -4.90
CA ASN A 54 0.43 -26.77 -6.35
C ASN A 54 0.83 -28.10 -6.99
N TYR A 55 1.91 -28.70 -6.52
CA TYR A 55 2.34 -30.02 -6.97
C TYR A 55 1.30 -31.10 -6.60
N LEU A 56 0.78 -31.05 -5.37
CA LEU A 56 -0.28 -31.95 -4.92
C LEU A 56 -1.57 -31.81 -5.74
N TRP A 57 -1.94 -30.58 -6.08
CA TRP A 57 -3.07 -30.31 -6.97
C TRP A 57 -2.86 -30.93 -8.36
N GLN A 58 -1.67 -30.77 -8.94
CA GLN A 58 -1.33 -31.37 -10.24
C GLN A 58 -1.32 -32.92 -10.16
N GLU A 59 -0.80 -33.53 -9.09
CA GLU A 59 -0.89 -34.98 -8.88
C GLU A 59 -2.35 -35.45 -8.73
N PHE A 60 -3.19 -34.68 -8.05
CA PHE A 60 -4.62 -34.97 -7.93
C PHE A 60 -5.32 -34.94 -9.30
N LEU A 61 -5.04 -33.91 -10.11
CA LEU A 61 -5.55 -33.83 -11.48
C LEU A 61 -5.07 -35.00 -12.33
N GLU A 62 -3.78 -35.35 -12.24
CA GLU A 62 -3.20 -36.46 -13.01
C GLU A 62 -3.72 -37.83 -12.61
N SER A 63 -3.98 -38.05 -11.32
CA SER A 63 -4.57 -39.30 -10.83
C SER A 63 -6.06 -39.44 -11.16
N THR A 64 -6.81 -38.33 -11.09
CA THR A 64 -8.26 -38.32 -11.33
C THR A 64 -8.60 -38.32 -12.82
N TYR A 65 -7.87 -37.56 -13.63
CA TYR A 65 -8.13 -37.37 -15.06
C TYR A 65 -6.89 -37.66 -15.91
N PRO A 66 -6.32 -38.89 -15.89
CA PRO A 66 -5.03 -39.17 -16.53
C PRO A 66 -5.00 -38.75 -18.00
N ALA A 67 -4.00 -37.95 -18.39
CA ALA A 67 -3.87 -37.47 -19.76
C ALA A 67 -3.58 -38.64 -20.73
N HIS A 68 -2.82 -39.62 -20.26
CA HIS A 68 -2.47 -40.84 -20.99
C HIS A 68 -2.95 -42.08 -20.21
N PRO A 69 -4.25 -42.41 -20.26
CA PRO A 69 -4.77 -43.56 -19.55
C PRO A 69 -4.16 -44.85 -20.12
N ARG A 70 -3.80 -45.81 -19.25
CA ARG A 70 -3.18 -47.09 -19.66
C ARG A 70 -3.98 -47.84 -20.72
N LYS A 71 -5.32 -47.75 -20.66
CA LYS A 71 -6.24 -48.38 -21.63
C LYS A 71 -6.03 -47.88 -23.07
N ASN A 72 -5.52 -46.66 -23.24
CA ASN A 72 -5.33 -46.00 -24.51
C ASN A 72 -3.94 -46.21 -25.12
N LYS A 73 -3.14 -47.18 -24.62
CA LYS A 73 -1.78 -47.49 -25.11
C LYS A 73 -0.88 -46.24 -25.26
N GLY A 74 -1.04 -45.25 -24.37
CA GLY A 74 -0.26 -44.01 -24.41
C GLY A 74 -0.79 -42.93 -25.36
N SER A 75 -1.96 -43.10 -25.97
CA SER A 75 -2.64 -42.01 -26.69
C SER A 75 -3.35 -41.05 -25.74
N LEU A 76 -3.32 -39.75 -26.09
CA LEU A 76 -3.87 -38.67 -25.28
C LEU A 76 -5.40 -38.76 -25.18
N SER A 77 -5.95 -38.67 -23.97
CA SER A 77 -7.38 -38.56 -23.74
C SER A 77 -7.82 -37.09 -23.81
N VAL A 78 -8.40 -36.68 -24.94
CA VAL A 78 -8.88 -35.31 -25.16
C VAL A 78 -9.86 -34.87 -24.07
N TYR A 79 -10.79 -35.76 -23.68
CA TYR A 79 -11.78 -35.47 -22.65
C TYR A 79 -11.12 -35.18 -21.29
N ASN A 80 -10.18 -36.03 -20.86
CA ASN A 80 -9.48 -35.84 -19.59
C ASN A 80 -8.61 -34.57 -19.61
N THR A 81 -7.96 -34.29 -20.74
CA THR A 81 -7.15 -33.08 -20.92
C THR A 81 -8.01 -31.82 -20.83
N ILE A 82 -9.19 -31.79 -21.45
CA ILE A 82 -10.12 -30.67 -21.35
C ILE A 82 -10.63 -30.51 -19.91
N ALA A 83 -11.02 -31.60 -19.25
CA ALA A 83 -11.49 -31.57 -17.87
C ALA A 83 -10.43 -30.99 -16.92
N LYS A 84 -9.18 -31.44 -17.05
CA LYS A 84 -8.04 -30.87 -16.32
C LYS A 84 -7.86 -29.39 -16.59
N PHE A 85 -7.84 -29.01 -17.88
CA PHE A 85 -7.63 -27.62 -18.28
C PHE A 85 -8.69 -26.70 -17.66
N ILE A 86 -9.96 -27.07 -17.75
CA ILE A 86 -11.05 -26.28 -17.16
C ILE A 86 -10.89 -26.20 -15.65
N LEU A 87 -10.61 -27.33 -14.98
CA LEU A 87 -10.48 -27.37 -13.52
C LEU A 87 -9.28 -26.54 -13.03
N ASP A 88 -8.17 -26.57 -13.77
CA ASP A 88 -6.96 -25.82 -13.45
C ASP A 88 -7.11 -24.32 -13.72
N GLN A 89 -7.72 -23.93 -14.85
CA GLN A 89 -7.97 -22.53 -15.19
C GLN A 89 -9.10 -21.88 -14.39
N THR A 90 -9.96 -22.67 -13.73
CA THR A 90 -11.04 -22.14 -12.88
C THR A 90 -10.68 -22.25 -11.40
N ILE A 91 -10.88 -23.42 -10.79
CA ILE A 91 -10.66 -23.62 -9.35
C ILE A 91 -9.19 -23.45 -9.01
N GLY A 92 -8.29 -24.08 -9.78
CA GLY A 92 -6.84 -24.00 -9.56
C GLY A 92 -6.35 -22.55 -9.60
N ALA A 93 -6.70 -21.81 -10.66
CA ALA A 93 -6.29 -20.44 -10.87
C ALA A 93 -6.89 -19.49 -9.82
N VAL A 94 -8.17 -19.63 -9.46
CA VAL A 94 -8.81 -18.80 -8.42
C VAL A 94 -8.12 -19.02 -7.08
N VAL A 95 -7.93 -20.28 -6.67
CA VAL A 95 -7.27 -20.60 -5.39
C VAL A 95 -5.82 -20.09 -5.39
N ASN A 96 -5.07 -20.28 -6.47
CA ASN A 96 -3.70 -19.78 -6.58
C ASN A 96 -3.62 -18.25 -6.55
N THR A 97 -4.55 -17.57 -7.21
CA THR A 97 -4.59 -16.10 -7.23
C THR A 97 -4.90 -15.56 -5.83
N LEU A 98 -5.84 -16.17 -5.12
CA LEU A 98 -6.16 -15.81 -3.74
C LEU A 98 -4.98 -16.11 -2.81
N LEU A 99 -4.37 -17.29 -2.91
CA LEU A 99 -3.22 -17.68 -2.09
C LEU A 99 -2.04 -16.72 -2.30
N PHE A 100 -1.69 -16.40 -3.54
CA PHE A 100 -0.64 -15.44 -3.86
C PHE A 100 -0.96 -14.06 -3.30
N SER A 101 -2.15 -13.55 -3.56
CA SER A 101 -2.56 -12.20 -3.16
C SER A 101 -2.59 -12.06 -1.64
N LEU A 102 -3.19 -13.03 -0.94
CA LEU A 102 -3.26 -13.03 0.52
C LEU A 102 -1.87 -13.19 1.13
N PHE A 103 -1.04 -14.09 0.60
CA PHE A 103 0.31 -14.31 1.11
C PHE A 103 1.19 -13.07 0.97
N ILE A 104 1.30 -12.52 -0.24
CA ILE A 104 2.18 -11.36 -0.48
C ILE A 104 1.67 -10.15 0.29
N HIS A 105 0.35 -9.95 0.38
CA HIS A 105 -0.20 -8.84 1.14
C HIS A 105 0.05 -8.99 2.65
N ALA A 106 -0.25 -10.15 3.22
CA ALA A 106 0.02 -10.42 4.63
C ALA A 106 1.50 -10.27 4.96
N LEU A 107 2.39 -10.79 4.10
CA LEU A 107 3.82 -10.69 4.30
C LEU A 107 4.32 -9.23 4.18
N GLN A 108 3.80 -8.46 3.23
CA GLN A 108 4.12 -7.03 3.10
C GLN A 108 3.64 -6.23 4.31
N ASP A 109 2.44 -6.48 4.82
CA ASP A 109 1.89 -5.79 5.99
C ASP A 109 2.68 -6.16 7.27
N ALA A 110 3.05 -7.43 7.42
CA ALA A 110 3.90 -7.90 8.51
C ALA A 110 5.31 -7.27 8.45
N MET A 111 5.76 -6.85 7.26
CA MET A 111 7.08 -6.30 6.98
C MET A 111 7.06 -4.81 6.54
N ALA A 112 6.01 -4.05 6.87
CA ALA A 112 5.76 -2.71 6.30
C ALA A 112 6.89 -1.67 6.49
N THR A 113 7.88 -1.93 7.35
CA THR A 113 9.07 -1.08 7.58
C THR A 113 10.36 -1.71 7.05
N ALA A 114 10.27 -2.64 6.08
CA ALA A 114 11.45 -3.32 5.56
C ALA A 114 12.36 -2.35 4.77
N PRO A 115 13.63 -2.18 5.18
CA PRO A 115 14.56 -1.32 4.48
C PRO A 115 14.98 -1.93 3.15
N ARG A 116 15.44 -1.11 2.20
CA ARG A 116 16.16 -1.61 1.03
C ARG A 116 17.50 -2.19 1.48
N VAL A 117 17.73 -3.48 1.23
CA VAL A 117 18.97 -4.15 1.62
C VAL A 117 19.64 -4.75 0.39
N THR A 118 20.85 -4.27 0.09
CA THR A 118 21.63 -4.69 -1.10
C THR A 118 22.61 -5.84 -0.82
N SER A 119 22.73 -6.26 0.44
CA SER A 119 23.53 -7.40 0.90
C SER A 119 22.64 -8.58 1.26
N LEU A 120 22.86 -9.74 0.64
CA LEU A 120 22.11 -10.95 0.95
C LEU A 120 22.28 -11.37 2.44
N PRO A 121 23.50 -11.44 3.02
CA PRO A 121 23.66 -11.74 4.44
C PRO A 121 22.89 -10.78 5.36
N ALA A 122 22.89 -9.48 5.05
CA ALA A 122 22.16 -8.49 5.82
C ALA A 122 20.64 -8.66 5.70
N ALA A 123 20.14 -9.04 4.52
CA ALA A 123 18.73 -9.32 4.29
C ALA A 123 18.26 -10.56 5.04
N VAL A 124 19.06 -11.63 5.05
CA VAL A 124 18.80 -12.83 5.86
C VAL A 124 18.81 -12.49 7.35
N ALA A 125 19.81 -11.72 7.82
CA ALA A 125 19.87 -11.28 9.21
C ALA A 125 18.65 -10.42 9.60
N TYR A 126 18.15 -9.58 8.69
CA TYR A 126 16.92 -8.82 8.89
C TYR A 126 15.71 -9.75 9.07
N PHE A 127 15.52 -10.74 8.20
CA PHE A 127 14.41 -11.70 8.30
C PHE A 127 14.42 -12.51 9.60
N LEU A 128 15.60 -12.84 10.12
CA LEU A 128 15.75 -13.59 11.37
C LEU A 128 15.65 -12.71 12.62
N ARG A 129 15.63 -11.38 12.46
CA ARG A 129 15.54 -10.45 13.59
C ARG A 129 14.16 -10.55 14.26
N PRO A 130 14.09 -10.68 15.60
CA PRO A 130 12.82 -10.62 16.32
C PRO A 130 12.04 -9.33 15.99
N GLY A 131 10.79 -9.48 15.56
CA GLY A 131 9.92 -8.36 15.19
C GLY A 131 10.09 -7.83 13.76
N ALA A 132 10.96 -8.42 12.92
CA ALA A 132 11.03 -8.07 11.50
C ALA A 132 9.80 -8.56 10.70
N VAL A 133 9.19 -9.67 11.13
CA VAL A 133 7.90 -10.16 10.64
C VAL A 133 6.93 -10.10 11.81
N ASP A 134 6.08 -9.08 11.83
CA ASP A 134 5.07 -8.89 12.89
C ASP A 134 3.72 -9.41 12.41
N VAL A 135 3.47 -10.71 12.62
CA VAL A 135 2.20 -11.36 12.26
C VAL A 135 1.00 -10.76 12.99
N GLY A 136 1.21 -10.10 14.14
CA GLY A 136 0.15 -9.41 14.88
C GLY A 136 -0.37 -8.15 14.18
N ARG A 137 0.35 -7.64 13.17
CA ARG A 137 -0.12 -6.56 12.28
C ARG A 137 -1.04 -7.04 11.17
N VAL A 138 -1.01 -8.33 10.86
CA VAL A 138 -1.81 -8.91 9.78
C VAL A 138 -3.24 -9.02 10.28
N ASP A 139 -4.12 -8.17 9.75
CA ASP A 139 -5.56 -8.27 10.01
C ASP A 139 -6.22 -9.01 8.83
N PRO A 140 -6.56 -10.31 8.99
CA PRO A 140 -7.13 -11.11 7.90
C PRO A 140 -8.57 -10.74 7.55
N LEU A 141 -9.24 -9.97 8.43
CA LEU A 141 -10.61 -9.49 8.25
C LEU A 141 -10.67 -8.02 7.86
N LYS A 142 -9.53 -7.34 7.81
CA LYS A 142 -9.44 -6.06 7.12
C LYS A 142 -9.74 -6.37 5.66
N PRO A 143 -10.91 -5.97 5.13
CA PRO A 143 -11.16 -6.18 3.72
C PRO A 143 -9.99 -5.55 2.98
N THR A 144 -9.36 -6.32 2.09
CA THR A 144 -8.33 -5.85 1.16
C THR A 144 -8.98 -4.77 0.30
N THR A 145 -9.12 -3.59 0.89
CA THR A 145 -9.49 -2.35 0.23
C THR A 145 -8.18 -1.86 -0.37
N ARG A 146 -7.65 -2.70 -1.25
CA ARG A 146 -6.68 -2.35 -2.27
C ARG A 146 -7.35 -2.43 -3.64
N ILE A 147 -8.67 -2.16 -3.69
CA ILE A 147 -9.06 -1.03 -4.55
C ILE A 147 -8.26 0.13 -3.98
N MET A 148 -7.25 0.60 -4.70
CA MET A 148 -6.29 1.66 -4.32
C MET A 148 -6.89 2.48 -3.18
N ALA A 149 -6.43 2.25 -1.94
CA ALA A 149 -7.05 2.87 -0.78
C ALA A 149 -7.19 4.34 -1.10
N ALA A 150 -8.42 4.82 -1.25
CA ALA A 150 -8.74 6.13 -1.79
C ALA A 150 -8.06 7.18 -0.92
N ARG A 151 -6.81 7.52 -1.25
CA ARG A 151 -6.01 8.45 -0.47
C ARG A 151 -6.68 9.79 -0.62
N ILE A 152 -6.81 10.52 0.47
CA ILE A 152 -7.24 11.89 0.35
C ILE A 152 -6.00 12.73 0.11
N HIS A 153 -5.94 13.35 -1.06
CA HIS A 153 -4.87 14.24 -1.46
C HIS A 153 -5.32 15.66 -1.15
N ARG A 154 -4.55 16.38 -0.35
CA ARG A 154 -4.78 17.79 -0.05
C ARG A 154 -3.60 18.59 -0.58
N VAL A 155 -3.87 19.53 -1.48
CA VAL A 155 -2.89 20.44 -2.05
C VAL A 155 -3.17 21.84 -1.51
N THR A 156 -2.13 22.53 -1.07
CA THR A 156 -2.21 23.95 -0.69
C THR A 156 -1.13 24.73 -1.38
N LEU A 157 -1.51 25.84 -1.98
CA LEU A 157 -0.67 26.78 -2.70
C LEU A 157 -0.67 28.11 -1.94
N PHE A 158 0.50 28.74 -1.82
CA PHE A 158 0.69 30.02 -1.14
C PHE A 158 1.32 31.04 -2.09
N LYS A 159 0.73 32.25 -2.17
CA LYS A 159 1.36 33.41 -2.80
C LYS A 159 2.21 34.13 -1.74
N LEU A 160 3.52 33.90 -1.79
CA LEU A 160 4.52 34.48 -0.90
C LEU A 160 5.56 35.23 -1.76
N PRO A 161 5.50 36.57 -1.85
CA PRO A 161 6.38 37.34 -2.72
C PRO A 161 7.84 37.34 -2.25
N LYS A 162 8.07 37.17 -0.95
CA LYS A 162 9.42 37.24 -0.34
C LYS A 162 10.07 35.85 -0.27
N PRO A 163 11.24 35.63 -0.92
CA PRO A 163 11.95 34.34 -0.83
C PRO A 163 12.27 33.89 0.59
N ALA A 164 12.59 34.84 1.49
CA ALA A 164 12.84 34.53 2.90
C ALA A 164 11.61 33.93 3.61
N ASP A 165 10.41 34.39 3.27
CA ASP A 165 9.16 33.88 3.87
C ASP A 165 8.80 32.50 3.29
N GLN A 166 9.14 32.24 2.02
CA GLN A 166 9.01 30.91 1.40
C GLN A 166 9.84 29.87 2.18
N GLN A 167 11.12 30.17 2.43
CA GLN A 167 12.02 29.26 3.15
C GLN A 167 11.55 29.02 4.59
N LYS A 168 11.14 30.08 5.30
CA LYS A 168 10.56 29.96 6.65
C LYS A 168 9.36 29.02 6.68
N LEU A 169 8.46 29.11 5.69
CA LEU A 169 7.29 28.23 5.61
C LEU A 169 7.69 26.76 5.36
N ILE A 170 8.65 26.51 4.46
CA ILE A 170 9.19 25.17 4.20
C ILE A 170 9.79 24.55 5.47
N ASP A 171 10.52 25.31 6.27
CA ASP A 171 11.11 24.81 7.51
C ASP A 171 10.05 24.45 8.57
N ARG A 172 8.92 25.16 8.59
CA ARG A 172 7.77 24.76 9.42
C ARG A 172 7.12 23.47 8.94
N TYR A 173 7.05 23.22 7.63
CA TYR A 173 6.57 21.93 7.11
C TYR A 173 7.49 20.77 7.50
N LYS A 174 8.81 20.97 7.57
CA LYS A 174 9.75 19.95 8.11
C LYS A 174 9.47 19.63 9.58
N THR A 175 9.12 20.64 10.38
CA THR A 175 8.75 20.47 11.79
C THR A 175 7.40 19.75 11.95
N LEU A 176 6.44 20.04 11.06
CA LEU A 176 5.15 19.36 11.04
C LEU A 176 5.32 17.87 10.71
N LEU A 177 6.22 17.53 9.79
CA LEU A 177 6.52 16.15 9.44
C LEU A 177 7.11 15.35 10.63
N SER A 178 7.98 15.97 11.43
CA SER A 178 8.61 15.31 12.58
C SER A 178 7.71 15.18 13.82
N THR A 179 6.55 15.85 13.85
CA THR A 179 5.64 15.91 15.02
C THR A 179 4.26 15.31 14.74
N ASN A 180 4.10 14.54 13.66
CA ASN A 180 2.82 14.12 13.09
C ASN A 180 2.08 12.98 13.84
N THR A 181 2.15 12.91 15.17
CA THR A 181 1.44 11.91 15.99
C THR A 181 0.11 12.45 16.52
N ARG A 182 -0.94 11.61 16.55
CA ARG A 182 -2.24 11.99 17.15
C ARG A 182 -2.10 12.13 18.67
N VAL A 183 -2.30 13.35 19.21
CA VAL A 183 -2.41 13.66 20.65
C VAL A 183 -3.84 14.13 20.93
N ARG A 184 -4.55 13.45 21.84
CA ARG A 184 -5.96 13.72 22.12
C ARG A 184 -6.14 15.03 22.92
N ASN A 185 -6.98 15.94 22.42
CA ASN A 185 -7.47 17.10 23.19
C ASN A 185 -8.96 16.87 23.59
N PRO A 186 -9.28 16.60 24.86
CA PRO A 186 -10.60 16.12 25.28
C PRO A 186 -11.75 17.15 25.21
N THR A 187 -11.47 18.42 24.87
CA THR A 187 -12.40 19.53 25.10
C THR A 187 -13.36 19.82 23.94
N TYR A 188 -13.09 19.33 22.72
CA TYR A 188 -13.80 19.77 21.51
C TYR A 188 -15.12 19.04 21.18
N LEU A 189 -15.39 17.87 21.80
CA LEU A 189 -16.57 17.06 21.47
C LEU A 189 -17.90 17.55 22.09
N ARG A 190 -17.91 18.67 22.82
CA ARG A 190 -19.10 19.11 23.59
C ARG A 190 -19.91 20.24 22.95
N THR A 191 -19.41 20.95 21.95
CA THR A 191 -19.99 22.26 21.56
C THR A 191 -20.65 22.36 20.18
N LYS A 192 -20.70 21.29 19.38
CA LYS A 192 -21.44 21.31 18.09
C LYS A 192 -22.46 20.19 17.95
N ARG A 193 -23.51 20.24 18.78
CA ARG A 193 -24.86 19.82 18.38
C ARG A 193 -25.65 21.10 18.11
N SER A 194 -25.90 21.41 16.84
CA SER A 194 -26.83 22.49 16.43
C SER A 194 -28.19 21.88 16.04
N PRO A 195 -29.33 22.57 16.24
CA PRO A 195 -30.66 21.98 16.18
C PRO A 195 -31.25 21.88 14.75
N SER A 196 -32.23 20.99 14.65
CA SER A 196 -33.06 20.52 13.53
C SER A 196 -33.44 21.51 12.41
N THR A 197 -33.58 21.01 11.18
CA THR A 197 -34.68 21.36 10.25
C THR A 197 -34.93 20.22 9.24
N THR A 198 -36.20 19.79 9.18
CA THR A 198 -36.76 18.75 8.30
C THR A 198 -37.02 19.29 6.90
N VAL A 199 -36.51 18.63 5.85
CA VAL A 199 -37.11 18.67 4.48
C VAL A 199 -36.96 17.27 3.86
N HIS A 200 -38.09 16.72 3.41
CA HIS A 200 -38.21 15.46 2.69
C HIS A 200 -37.85 15.62 1.20
N LEU A 201 -37.02 14.73 0.63
CA LEU A 201 -37.39 13.92 -0.55
C LEU A 201 -36.36 12.81 -0.84
N ARG A 202 -36.88 11.68 -1.33
CA ARG A 202 -36.26 10.35 -1.46
C ARG A 202 -35.23 10.24 -2.60
N SER A 203 -34.10 9.60 -2.32
CA SER A 203 -33.59 8.50 -3.16
C SER A 203 -32.82 7.53 -2.26
N SER A 204 -33.32 6.31 -2.17
CA SER A 204 -32.86 5.23 -1.30
C SER A 204 -31.47 4.72 -1.71
N ILE A 205 -30.46 5.06 -0.92
CA ILE A 205 -29.25 4.25 -0.74
C ILE A 205 -29.36 3.72 0.70
N PRO A 206 -29.35 2.39 0.93
CA PRO A 206 -29.44 1.87 2.28
C PRO A 206 -28.19 2.29 3.07
N ALA A 207 -28.45 2.98 4.17
CA ALA A 207 -27.48 3.31 5.20
C ALA A 207 -26.95 2.02 5.80
N ASN A 208 -25.81 1.53 5.31
CA ASN A 208 -25.00 0.57 6.03
C ASN A 208 -23.72 1.27 6.50
N GLU A 209 -23.73 1.54 7.82
CA GLU A 209 -22.57 1.73 8.68
C GLU A 209 -21.58 2.82 8.27
N MET A 210 -21.79 4.02 8.81
CA MET A 210 -20.67 4.84 9.27
C MET A 210 -19.85 3.99 10.25
N ARG A 211 -18.87 3.24 9.73
CA ARG A 211 -17.82 2.62 10.54
C ARG A 211 -17.16 3.74 11.33
N LYS A 212 -17.52 3.87 12.61
CA LYS A 212 -16.72 4.57 13.59
C LYS A 212 -15.33 3.92 13.55
N THR A 213 -14.39 4.58 12.91
CA THR A 213 -13.00 4.13 12.84
C THR A 213 -12.48 3.94 14.26
N PRO A 214 -11.78 2.82 14.55
CA PRO A 214 -11.25 2.57 15.89
C PRO A 214 -10.31 3.71 16.31
N LYS A 215 -10.46 4.14 17.56
CA LYS A 215 -9.65 5.16 18.25
C LYS A 215 -8.16 4.78 18.19
N GLN A 216 -7.35 5.44 17.35
CA GLN A 216 -5.91 5.18 17.23
C GLN A 216 -5.11 6.33 17.86
N ASN A 217 -4.77 6.19 19.15
CA ASN A 217 -3.80 7.07 19.82
C ASN A 217 -2.38 6.73 19.35
N GLY A 218 -1.55 7.74 19.07
CA GLY A 218 -0.11 7.60 18.86
C GLY A 218 0.38 7.15 17.48
N LYS A 219 -0.49 6.83 16.52
CA LYS A 219 -0.08 6.52 15.13
C LYS A 219 0.01 7.79 14.26
N PRO A 220 0.98 7.87 13.33
CA PRO A 220 1.04 8.96 12.36
C PRO A 220 -0.15 8.89 11.41
N TYR A 221 -0.83 10.02 11.22
CA TYR A 221 -2.05 10.12 10.39
C TYR A 221 -1.79 10.79 9.03
N ILE A 222 -0.61 11.39 8.85
CA ILE A 222 -0.10 11.88 7.56
C ILE A 222 0.73 10.75 6.94
N LEU A 223 0.33 10.28 5.75
CA LEU A 223 1.03 9.22 5.04
C LEU A 223 2.22 9.76 4.23
N SER A 224 2.04 10.93 3.62
CA SER A 224 3.06 11.62 2.83
C SER A 224 2.85 13.13 2.95
N LEU A 225 3.96 13.87 2.99
CA LEU A 225 3.98 15.33 2.94
C LEU A 225 5.14 15.75 2.04
N VAL A 226 4.83 16.51 0.98
CA VAL A 226 5.82 17.14 0.12
C VAL A 226 5.53 18.62 0.08
N ALA A 227 6.53 19.45 0.34
CA ALA A 227 6.41 20.90 0.23
C ALA A 227 7.64 21.46 -0.48
N GLY A 228 7.44 22.48 -1.31
CA GLY A 228 8.52 23.08 -2.09
C GLY A 228 8.15 24.44 -2.65
N VAL A 229 9.19 25.17 -3.07
CA VAL A 229 9.04 26.38 -3.88
C VAL A 229 8.70 25.95 -5.31
N THR A 230 7.76 26.63 -5.93
CA THR A 230 7.40 26.38 -7.34
C THR A 230 8.46 26.98 -8.26
N GLU A 231 8.76 26.30 -9.36
CA GLU A 231 9.57 26.86 -10.44
C GLU A 231 8.97 28.17 -11.00
N ASP A 232 9.80 28.96 -11.67
CA ASP A 232 9.35 30.16 -12.36
C ASP A 232 8.63 29.82 -13.67
N ASP A 233 7.30 29.83 -13.62
CA ASP A 233 6.43 29.54 -14.77
C ASP A 233 5.21 30.46 -14.76
N SER A 234 4.85 30.97 -15.94
CA SER A 234 3.68 31.85 -16.13
C SER A 234 2.36 31.28 -15.60
N ARG A 235 2.20 29.95 -15.55
CA ARG A 235 0.98 29.24 -15.11
C ARG A 235 0.82 29.25 -13.60
N ARG A 236 1.87 29.59 -12.83
CA ARG A 236 1.81 29.56 -11.37
C ARG A 236 0.98 30.69 -10.77
N ASP A 237 0.57 31.69 -11.56
CA ASP A 237 -0.28 32.82 -11.12
C ASP A 237 0.20 33.47 -9.81
N GLY A 238 1.53 33.61 -9.63
CA GLY A 238 2.11 34.16 -8.41
C GLY A 238 2.06 33.27 -7.17
N PHE A 239 1.57 32.03 -7.25
CA PHE A 239 1.77 31.03 -6.20
C PHE A 239 3.22 30.55 -6.25
N THR A 240 3.93 30.76 -5.14
CA THR A 240 5.38 30.54 -5.05
C THR A 240 5.74 29.33 -4.19
N VAL A 241 4.81 28.82 -3.37
CA VAL A 241 5.02 27.63 -2.54
C VAL A 241 3.83 26.69 -2.68
N VAL A 242 4.12 25.39 -2.81
CA VAL A 242 3.13 24.32 -2.86
C VAL A 242 3.40 23.28 -1.78
N SER A 243 2.35 22.76 -1.16
CA SER A 243 2.39 21.61 -0.27
C SER A 243 1.33 20.58 -0.67
N LYS A 244 1.70 19.31 -0.73
CA LYS A 244 0.82 18.16 -0.93
C LYS A 244 0.89 17.27 0.31
N THR A 245 -0.26 16.97 0.89
CA THR A 245 -0.40 16.04 2.02
C THR A 245 -1.33 14.89 1.62
N GLU A 246 -0.94 13.66 1.94
CA GLU A 246 -1.74 12.47 1.69
C GLU A 246 -2.20 11.84 3.00
N PHE A 247 -3.48 11.47 3.04
CA PHE A 247 -4.13 10.87 4.20
C PHE A 247 -4.75 9.52 3.84
N ALA A 248 -4.81 8.61 4.81
CA ALA A 248 -5.42 7.30 4.63
C ALA A 248 -6.95 7.39 4.50
N ALA A 249 -7.56 8.37 5.17
CA ALA A 249 -9.01 8.59 5.16
C ALA A 249 -9.37 10.07 5.29
N MET A 250 -10.61 10.41 4.92
CA MET A 250 -11.19 11.74 5.08
C MET A 250 -11.15 12.24 6.54
N ASP A 251 -11.36 11.35 7.51
CA ASP A 251 -11.32 11.71 8.94
C ASP A 251 -9.92 12.13 9.41
N ASP A 252 -8.84 11.59 8.81
CA ASP A 252 -7.46 12.00 9.11
C ASP A 252 -7.19 13.43 8.61
N MET A 253 -7.74 13.78 7.44
CA MET A 253 -7.64 15.12 6.88
C MET A 253 -8.48 16.14 7.67
N ARG A 254 -9.67 15.75 8.16
CA ARG A 254 -10.46 16.59 9.05
C ARG A 254 -9.76 16.85 10.38
N TYR A 255 -9.18 15.81 10.98
CA TYR A 255 -8.34 15.98 12.17
C TYR A 255 -7.16 16.92 11.90
N TYR A 256 -6.50 16.79 10.75
CA TYR A 256 -5.43 17.70 10.34
C TYR A 256 -5.90 19.16 10.30
N ASP A 257 -7.02 19.45 9.64
CA ASP A 257 -7.50 20.82 9.44
C ASP A 257 -8.09 21.45 10.72
N ASP A 258 -8.80 20.67 11.54
CA ASP A 258 -9.59 21.19 12.65
C ASP A 258 -8.96 20.99 14.04
N GLU A 259 -8.20 19.91 14.24
CA GLU A 259 -7.79 19.46 15.57
C GLU A 259 -6.26 19.41 15.77
N CYS A 260 -5.48 19.33 14.69
CA CYS A 260 -4.03 19.17 14.80
C CYS A 260 -3.35 20.44 15.34
N GLU A 261 -2.76 20.34 16.53
CA GLU A 261 -2.05 21.46 17.16
C GLU A 261 -0.83 21.93 16.34
N ALA A 262 -0.07 21.01 15.75
CA ALA A 262 1.08 21.36 14.92
C ALA A 262 0.65 22.11 13.64
N HIS A 263 -0.44 21.68 13.01
CA HIS A 263 -1.02 22.38 11.86
C HIS A 263 -1.64 23.73 12.27
N ALA A 264 -2.28 23.81 13.43
CA ALA A 264 -2.78 25.07 13.98
C ALA A 264 -1.65 26.08 14.22
N LYS A 265 -0.51 25.62 14.75
CA LYS A 265 0.72 26.43 14.90
C LYS A 265 1.28 26.88 13.56
N LEU A 266 1.30 26.00 12.55
CA LEU A 266 1.70 26.35 11.18
C LEU A 266 0.80 27.44 10.59
N LYS A 267 -0.53 27.27 10.70
CA LYS A 267 -1.51 28.24 10.20
C LYS A 267 -1.39 29.58 10.91
N ALA A 268 -1.18 29.57 12.23
CA ALA A 268 -0.94 30.78 13.00
C ALA A 268 0.36 31.49 12.57
N PHE A 269 1.45 30.74 12.36
CA PHE A 269 2.71 31.27 11.86
C PHE A 269 2.56 31.91 10.47
N ALA A 270 1.91 31.20 9.54
CA ALA A 270 1.68 31.72 8.18
C ALA A 270 0.87 33.03 8.19
N ASN A 271 -0.16 33.13 9.03
CA ASN A 271 -1.01 34.32 9.11
C ASN A 271 -0.38 35.51 9.86
N LYS A 272 0.56 35.25 10.77
CA LYS A 272 1.10 36.30 11.67
C LYS A 272 2.51 36.76 11.33
N GLU A 273 3.35 35.86 10.81
CA GLU A 273 4.78 36.12 10.62
C GLU A 273 5.21 36.21 9.15
N LEU A 274 4.35 35.81 8.21
CA LEU A 274 4.64 35.82 6.78
C LEU A 274 3.77 36.83 6.04
N THR A 275 4.31 37.35 4.94
CA THR A 275 3.52 38.20 4.02
C THR A 275 2.79 37.30 3.02
N VAL A 276 1.58 36.84 3.37
CA VAL A 276 0.77 35.95 2.51
C VAL A 276 -0.24 36.76 1.72
N GLU A 277 -0.12 36.77 0.39
CA GLU A 277 -1.05 37.49 -0.51
C GLU A 277 -2.24 36.63 -0.95
N GLY A 278 -2.10 35.31 -0.85
CA GLY A 278 -3.15 34.38 -1.25
C GLY A 278 -2.86 32.95 -0.80
N VAL A 279 -3.91 32.22 -0.48
CA VAL A 279 -3.85 30.79 -0.16
C VAL A 279 -4.96 30.08 -0.92
N LEU A 280 -4.61 29.00 -1.61
CA LEU A 280 -5.59 28.12 -2.25
C LEU A 280 -5.40 26.70 -1.72
N THR A 281 -6.45 26.14 -1.15
CA THR A 281 -6.47 24.76 -0.66
C THR A 281 -7.52 23.97 -1.42
N ALA A 282 -7.12 22.83 -1.98
CA ALA A 282 -8.00 21.86 -2.60
C ALA A 282 -7.72 20.47 -2.02
N PHE A 283 -8.75 19.66 -1.87
CA PHE A 283 -8.58 18.25 -1.58
C PHE A 283 -9.44 17.40 -2.50
N PHE A 284 -8.98 16.20 -2.80
CA PHE A 284 -9.67 15.29 -3.70
C PHE A 284 -9.33 13.84 -3.38
N THR A 285 -10.22 12.95 -3.81
CA THR A 285 -9.93 11.53 -3.91
C THR A 285 -9.47 11.26 -5.35
N PRO A 286 -8.25 10.75 -5.57
CA PRO A 286 -7.78 10.40 -6.91
C PRO A 286 -8.72 9.39 -7.58
N ALA A 287 -9.16 9.71 -8.81
CA ALA A 287 -9.95 8.79 -9.63
C ALA A 287 -9.06 7.88 -10.49
N VAL A 288 -7.82 8.32 -10.76
CA VAL A 288 -6.80 7.58 -11.51
C VAL A 288 -5.46 7.83 -10.82
N GLU A 289 -4.70 6.77 -10.56
CA GLU A 289 -3.34 6.83 -10.05
C GLU A 289 -2.44 6.01 -10.99
N GLY A 290 -1.27 6.56 -11.34
CA GLY A 290 -0.30 5.89 -12.21
C GLY A 290 1.11 6.31 -11.84
N GLY A 291 2.05 5.37 -11.83
CA GLY A 291 3.46 5.60 -11.55
C GLY A 291 4.21 4.31 -11.22
N ALA A 292 5.47 4.19 -11.65
CA ALA A 292 6.38 3.18 -11.13
C ALA A 292 6.71 3.53 -9.67
N ALA A 293 6.38 2.63 -8.74
CA ALA A 293 6.67 2.83 -7.32
C ALA A 293 8.17 3.13 -7.12
N GLN A 294 8.48 4.27 -6.49
CA GLN A 294 9.84 4.61 -6.03
C GLN A 294 10.20 3.81 -4.78
#